data_AF-A0A2A2LK40-F1
#
_entry.id   AF-A0A2A2LK40-F1
#
_cell.length_a   1.000
_cell.length_b   1.000
_cell.length_c   1.000
_cell.angle_alpha   90.00
_cell.angle_beta   90.00
_cell.angle_gamma   90.00
#
_symmetry.space_group_name_H-M   'P 1'
#
loop_
_entity.id
_entity.type
_entity.pdbx_description
1 polymer ?
#
loop_
_entity_poly.entity_id
_entity_poly.type
_entity_poly.pdbx_seq_one_letter_code
_entity_poly.pdbx_strand_id
1 'polypeptide(L)'
;MSPHSEAQAKNGTMTNGTKDESAEQRVKQVWRSADAVCFDVDSTVCLDEAIDELAKFIGVGEQIAEATRQAMNGGMRFRDALSMRLNIMRPSQQILQKYVNSSKPKLTPGIKELVSSLHSRKVDVYLVSGGFRFLIYPVADLLGINHDRVFANRLLFDENGNYAGFDPNEMTSDSGTKDVSLK
;
A
#
# COMPACT_ATOMS: atom_id res chain seq x y z
N MET A 1 50.23 -44.73 40.99
CA MET A 1 48.96 -44.23 41.54
C MET A 1 49.04 -42.70 41.59
N SER A 2 48.07 -42.02 40.97
CA SER A 2 47.98 -40.56 40.76
C SER A 2 47.99 -39.73 42.07
N PRO A 3 48.13 -38.39 42.00
CA PRO A 3 46.95 -37.53 41.77
C PRO A 3 47.15 -36.22 40.96
N HIS A 4 46.05 -35.81 40.33
CA HIS A 4 45.50 -34.46 40.11
C HIS A 4 46.38 -33.24 39.76
N SER A 5 46.07 -32.62 38.61
CA SER A 5 45.65 -31.22 38.57
C SER A 5 44.86 -30.93 37.29
N GLU A 6 43.63 -30.48 37.47
CA GLU A 6 42.73 -30.00 36.44
C GLU A 6 43.26 -28.70 35.81
N ALA A 7 43.15 -28.59 34.49
CA ALA A 7 43.18 -27.30 33.79
C ALA A 7 42.02 -27.28 32.79
N GLN A 8 40.90 -26.71 33.24
CA GLN A 8 39.78 -26.35 32.38
C GLN A 8 40.15 -25.09 31.59
N ALA A 9 40.42 -25.24 30.30
CA ALA A 9 40.39 -24.13 29.36
C ALA A 9 38.93 -23.88 28.94
N LYS A 10 38.32 -22.84 29.51
CA LYS A 10 37.01 -22.33 29.09
C LYS A 10 37.14 -21.73 27.68
N ASN A 11 36.68 -22.47 26.67
CA ASN A 11 36.30 -21.85 25.40
C ASN A 11 34.95 -21.16 25.58
N GLY A 12 35.00 -19.89 25.96
CA GLY A 12 33.86 -18.99 25.87
C GLY A 12 33.56 -18.69 24.41
N THR A 13 32.71 -19.50 23.78
CA THR A 13 32.04 -19.09 22.55
C THR A 13 30.92 -18.13 22.95
N MET A 14 31.19 -16.84 22.79
CA MET A 14 30.18 -15.79 22.81
C MET A 14 29.17 -16.06 21.68
N THR A 15 28.03 -16.67 22.00
CA THR A 15 26.90 -16.77 21.07
C THR A 15 26.13 -15.45 21.09
N ASN A 16 26.48 -14.57 20.15
CA ASN A 16 25.69 -13.36 19.89
C ASN A 16 24.42 -13.63 19.04
N GLY A 17 24.07 -14.89 18.81
CA GLY A 17 22.88 -15.30 18.05
C GLY A 17 21.85 -15.92 18.96
N THR A 18 20.83 -15.16 19.37
CA THR A 18 19.64 -15.74 20.04
C THR A 18 18.36 -14.93 19.85
N LYS A 19 18.43 -13.60 19.66
CA LYS A 19 17.20 -12.79 19.47
C LYS A 19 16.73 -12.71 18.02
N ASP A 20 17.65 -12.51 17.08
CA ASP A 20 17.32 -12.19 15.68
C ASP A 20 16.76 -13.39 14.91
N GLU A 21 17.38 -14.57 15.07
CA GLU A 21 16.90 -15.82 14.48
C GLU A 21 15.47 -16.17 14.94
N SER A 22 15.11 -15.83 16.19
CA SER A 22 13.76 -16.09 16.70
C SER A 22 12.70 -15.21 16.02
N ALA A 23 13.04 -13.96 15.68
CA ALA A 23 12.11 -13.01 15.07
C ALA A 23 11.89 -13.35 13.60
N GLU A 24 12.96 -13.63 12.86
CA GLU A 24 12.88 -14.03 11.46
C GLU A 24 12.06 -15.33 11.29
N GLN A 25 12.27 -16.32 12.16
CA GLN A 25 11.49 -17.56 12.11
C GLN A 25 10.01 -17.33 12.41
N ARG A 26 9.67 -16.44 13.34
CA ARG A 26 8.27 -16.04 13.59
C ARG A 26 7.65 -15.40 12.36
N VAL A 27 8.33 -14.47 11.70
CA VAL A 27 7.84 -13.82 10.47
C VAL A 27 7.66 -14.83 9.34
N LYS A 28 8.64 -15.71 9.13
CA LYS A 28 8.52 -16.80 8.14
C LYS A 28 7.34 -17.71 8.43
N GLN A 29 7.08 -18.00 9.70
CA GLN A 29 5.93 -18.82 10.09
C GLN A 29 4.60 -18.12 9.77
N VAL A 30 4.48 -16.83 10.09
CA VAL A 30 3.29 -16.02 9.74
C VAL A 30 3.04 -16.07 8.23
N TRP A 31 4.05 -15.82 7.41
CA TRP A 31 3.92 -15.86 5.94
C TRP A 31 3.59 -17.26 5.39
N ARG A 32 4.01 -18.33 6.07
CA ARG A 32 3.69 -19.71 5.69
C ARG A 32 2.26 -20.11 6.05
N SER A 33 1.73 -19.59 7.15
CA SER A 33 0.39 -19.94 7.63
C SER A 33 -0.71 -18.96 7.19
N ALA A 34 -0.36 -17.80 6.62
CA ALA A 34 -1.33 -16.83 6.13
C ALA A 34 -2.23 -17.43 5.05
N ASP A 35 -3.53 -17.22 5.20
CA ASP A 35 -4.61 -17.54 4.27
C ASP A 35 -5.04 -16.31 3.45
N ALA A 36 -4.79 -15.11 3.96
CA ALA A 36 -4.93 -13.84 3.25
C ALA A 36 -3.74 -12.89 3.49
N VAL A 37 -3.41 -12.07 2.48
CA VAL A 37 -2.41 -10.99 2.56
C VAL A 37 -2.97 -9.72 1.93
N CYS A 38 -2.96 -8.63 2.68
CA CYS A 38 -3.34 -7.31 2.19
C CYS A 38 -2.10 -6.46 1.94
N PHE A 39 -2.02 -5.84 0.77
CA PHE A 39 -0.97 -4.91 0.42
C PHE A 39 -1.51 -3.49 0.33
N ASP A 40 -0.77 -2.54 0.87
CA ASP A 40 -0.87 -1.16 0.42
C ASP A 40 -0.42 -1.07 -1.06
N VAL A 41 -0.83 -0.01 -1.75
CA VAL A 41 -0.54 0.15 -3.18
C VAL A 41 0.56 1.18 -3.42
N ASP A 42 0.30 2.43 -3.05
CA ASP A 42 1.24 3.54 -3.26
C ASP A 42 2.50 3.30 -2.41
N SER A 43 3.68 3.52 -3.00
CA SER A 43 4.98 3.23 -2.37
C SER A 43 5.19 1.79 -1.84
N THR A 44 4.32 0.83 -2.20
CA THR A 44 4.39 -0.57 -1.75
C THR A 44 4.31 -1.54 -2.92
N VAL A 45 3.15 -1.71 -3.54
CA VAL A 45 2.98 -2.52 -4.77
C VAL A 45 3.48 -1.75 -5.98
N CYS A 46 3.29 -0.43 -5.97
CA CYS A 46 3.79 0.50 -6.95
C CYS A 46 4.89 1.38 -6.34
N LEU A 47 5.83 1.80 -7.18
CA LEU A 47 6.93 2.70 -6.78
C LEU A 47 6.50 4.16 -6.68
N ASP A 48 5.44 4.53 -7.41
CA ASP A 48 4.97 5.89 -7.50
C ASP A 48 3.73 6.12 -6.63
N GLU A 49 3.44 7.39 -6.35
CA GLU A 49 2.20 7.86 -5.71
C GLU A 49 1.16 8.20 -6.77
N ALA A 50 0.04 7.48 -6.82
CA ALA A 50 -0.94 7.60 -7.89
C ALA A 50 -1.53 9.02 -8.06
N ILE A 51 -1.75 9.74 -6.95
CA ILE A 51 -2.24 11.13 -6.96
C ILE A 51 -1.21 12.07 -7.60
N ASP A 52 0.06 11.93 -7.24
CA ASP A 52 1.11 12.84 -7.70
C ASP A 52 1.39 12.62 -9.19
N GLU A 53 1.39 11.37 -9.66
CA GLU A 53 1.55 11.07 -11.08
C GLU A 53 0.36 11.56 -11.92
N LEU A 54 -0.87 11.41 -11.42
CA LEU A 54 -2.06 11.98 -12.06
C LEU A 54 -1.98 13.51 -12.10
N ALA A 55 -1.55 14.15 -11.02
CA ALA A 55 -1.40 15.60 -10.96
C ALA A 55 -0.37 16.12 -11.96
N LYS A 56 0.76 15.43 -12.12
CA LYS A 56 1.76 15.73 -13.16
C LYS A 56 1.17 15.59 -14.56
N PHE A 57 0.40 14.52 -14.81
CA PHE A 57 -0.25 14.30 -16.10
C PHE A 57 -1.28 15.39 -16.46
N ILE A 58 -2.00 15.92 -15.47
CA ILE A 58 -2.96 17.02 -15.63
C ILE A 58 -2.25 18.39 -15.76
N GLY A 59 -1.00 18.49 -15.30
CA GLY A 59 -0.23 19.73 -15.30
C GLY A 59 -0.37 20.58 -14.02
N VAL A 60 -0.86 20.00 -12.93
CA VAL A 60 -1.04 20.65 -11.61
C VAL A 60 -0.15 20.05 -10.52
N GLY A 61 0.92 19.34 -10.91
CA GLY A 61 1.81 18.62 -9.99
C GLY A 61 2.40 19.49 -8.87
N GLU A 62 2.84 20.71 -9.17
CA GLU A 62 3.39 21.62 -8.15
C GLU A 62 2.35 22.06 -7.11
N GLN A 63 1.12 22.33 -7.55
CA GLN A 63 0.01 22.72 -6.68
C GLN A 63 -0.37 21.57 -5.75
N ILE A 64 -0.37 20.33 -6.27
CA ILE A 64 -0.65 19.14 -5.47
C ILE A 64 0.49 18.83 -4.50
N ALA A 65 1.75 18.97 -4.90
CA ALA A 65 2.87 18.81 -3.99
C ALA A 65 2.81 19.80 -2.82
N GLU A 66 2.42 21.05 -3.08
CA GLU A 66 2.22 22.05 -2.03
C GLU A 66 1.02 21.70 -1.13
N ALA A 67 -0.11 21.32 -1.71
CA ALA A 67 -1.29 20.88 -0.96
C ALA A 67 -0.99 19.66 -0.06
N THR A 68 -0.19 18.70 -0.55
CA THR A 68 0.28 17.53 0.22
C THR A 68 1.15 17.96 1.39
N ARG A 69 2.12 18.87 1.19
CA ARG A 69 2.95 19.41 2.29
C ARG A 69 2.11 20.10 3.36
N GLN A 70 1.13 20.91 2.96
CA GLN A 70 0.24 21.60 3.89
C GLN A 70 -0.61 20.61 4.70
N ALA A 71 -1.18 19.60 4.05
CA ALA A 71 -1.96 18.57 4.71
C ALA A 71 -1.16 17.80 5.77
N MET A 72 0.08 17.40 5.43
CA MET A 72 0.96 16.64 6.33
C MET A 72 1.45 17.50 7.51
N ASN A 73 1.70 18.79 7.31
CA ASN A 73 2.19 19.69 8.35
C ASN A 73 1.08 20.22 9.28
N GLY A 74 -0.16 20.28 8.79
CA GLY A 74 -1.28 20.98 9.45
C GLY A 74 -2.15 20.12 10.37
N GLY A 75 -1.87 18.83 10.54
CA GLY A 75 -2.75 17.92 11.29
C GLY A 75 -4.14 17.75 10.65
N MET A 76 -4.23 17.99 9.33
CA MET A 76 -5.45 17.89 8.55
C MET A 76 -5.96 16.45 8.53
N ARG A 77 -7.28 16.24 8.64
CA ARG A 77 -7.85 14.89 8.49
C ARG A 77 -7.59 14.39 7.08
N PHE A 78 -7.38 13.08 6.93
CA PHE A 78 -7.09 12.46 5.64
C PHE A 78 -8.15 12.79 4.59
N ARG A 79 -9.44 12.71 4.96
CA ARG A 79 -10.57 13.01 4.08
C ARG A 79 -10.52 14.46 3.56
N ASP A 80 -10.19 15.41 4.42
CA ASP A 80 -10.12 16.82 4.06
C ASP A 80 -8.93 17.09 3.13
N ALA A 81 -7.78 16.46 3.42
CA ALA A 81 -6.59 16.52 2.56
C ALA A 81 -6.82 15.90 1.18
N LEU A 82 -7.57 14.79 1.12
CA LEU A 82 -7.98 14.15 -0.13
C LEU A 82 -8.93 15.05 -0.92
N SER A 83 -9.95 15.60 -0.28
CA SER A 83 -10.91 16.53 -0.89
C SER A 83 -10.21 17.76 -1.46
N MET A 84 -9.31 18.38 -0.70
CA MET A 84 -8.52 19.53 -1.14
C MET A 84 -7.73 19.22 -2.42
N ARG A 85 -6.96 18.13 -2.43
CA ARG A 85 -6.15 17.72 -3.61
C ARG A 85 -7.02 17.43 -4.83
N LEU A 86 -8.15 16.74 -4.65
CA LEU A 86 -9.07 16.45 -5.73
C LEU A 86 -9.79 17.69 -6.26
N ASN A 87 -10.10 18.67 -5.42
CA ASN A 87 -10.70 19.93 -5.85
C ASN A 87 -9.74 20.79 -6.67
N ILE A 88 -8.43 20.64 -6.48
CA ILE A 88 -7.40 21.25 -7.33
C ILE A 88 -7.32 20.53 -8.67
N MET A 89 -7.27 19.19 -8.68
CA MET A 89 -7.12 18.41 -9.92
C MET A 89 -8.37 18.37 -10.78
N ARG A 90 -9.56 18.25 -10.17
CA ARG A 90 -10.87 17.99 -10.80
C ARG A 90 -10.81 17.00 -11.97
N PRO A 91 -10.25 15.78 -11.77
CA PRO A 91 -10.00 14.87 -12.88
C PRO A 91 -11.31 14.40 -13.51
N SER A 92 -11.49 14.63 -14.81
CA SER A 92 -12.63 14.05 -15.54
C SER A 92 -12.42 12.56 -15.81
N GLN A 93 -13.52 11.83 -16.01
CA GLN A 93 -13.46 10.41 -16.37
C GLN A 93 -12.62 10.18 -17.64
N GLN A 94 -12.73 11.08 -18.61
CA GLN A 94 -11.94 11.02 -19.85
C GLN A 94 -10.45 11.20 -19.60
N ILE A 95 -10.05 12.13 -18.71
CA ILE A 95 -8.64 12.34 -18.34
C ILE A 95 -8.09 11.09 -17.65
N LEU A 96 -8.85 10.50 -16.73
CA LEU A 96 -8.43 9.28 -16.04
C LEU A 96 -8.24 8.13 -17.02
N GLN A 97 -9.17 7.94 -17.96
CA GLN A 97 -9.04 6.92 -19.00
C GLN A 97 -7.79 7.16 -19.87
N LYS A 98 -7.52 8.41 -20.26
CA LYS A 98 -6.31 8.77 -21.01
C LYS A 98 -5.05 8.47 -20.20
N TYR A 99 -5.04 8.79 -18.91
CA TYR A 99 -3.92 8.50 -18.02
C TYR A 99 -3.65 6.99 -17.95
N VAL A 100 -4.68 6.18 -17.63
CA VAL A 100 -4.55 4.72 -17.54
C VAL A 100 -4.12 4.08 -18.86
N ASN A 101 -4.59 4.60 -20.01
CA ASN A 101 -4.21 4.08 -21.32
C ASN A 101 -2.78 4.46 -21.75
N SER A 102 -2.23 5.54 -21.21
CA SER A 102 -0.91 6.08 -21.61
C SER A 102 0.19 5.78 -20.60
N SER A 103 -0.16 5.53 -19.34
CA SER A 103 0.77 5.24 -18.26
C SER A 103 0.71 3.76 -17.88
N LYS A 104 1.88 3.13 -17.76
CA LYS A 104 1.99 1.77 -17.20
C LYS A 104 2.35 1.87 -15.72
N PRO A 105 1.66 1.14 -14.83
CA PRO A 105 2.06 1.11 -13.43
C PRO A 105 3.50 0.63 -13.24
N LYS A 106 4.28 1.39 -12.47
CA LYS A 106 5.64 1.00 -12.10
C LYS A 106 5.59 0.10 -10.87
N LEU A 107 5.60 -1.21 -11.08
CA LEU A 107 5.52 -2.17 -10.00
C LEU A 107 6.85 -2.26 -9.23
N THR A 108 6.74 -2.44 -7.92
CA THR A 108 7.90 -2.69 -7.05
C THR A 108 8.59 -4.00 -7.45
N PRO A 109 9.93 -4.04 -7.57
CA PRO A 109 10.66 -5.26 -7.89
C PRO A 109 10.29 -6.42 -6.94
N GLY A 110 9.99 -7.59 -7.49
CA GLY A 110 9.62 -8.78 -6.72
C GLY A 110 8.13 -8.92 -6.40
N ILE A 111 7.29 -7.90 -6.61
CA ILE A 111 5.87 -7.96 -6.23
C ILE A 111 5.08 -8.96 -7.09
N LYS A 112 5.42 -9.08 -8.39
CA LYS A 112 4.76 -10.04 -9.29
C LYS A 112 5.05 -11.47 -8.85
N GLU A 113 6.31 -11.75 -8.53
CA GLU A 113 6.80 -13.05 -8.08
C GLU A 113 6.19 -13.42 -6.72
N LEU A 114 6.09 -12.45 -5.81
CA LEU A 114 5.45 -12.61 -4.51
C LEU A 114 3.97 -12.94 -4.66
N VAL A 115 3.20 -12.14 -5.41
CA VAL A 115 1.76 -12.37 -5.61
C VAL A 115 1.50 -13.71 -6.31
N SER A 116 2.31 -14.03 -7.33
CA SER A 116 2.23 -15.34 -8.01
C SER A 116 2.45 -16.51 -7.04
N SER A 117 3.43 -16.38 -6.13
CA SER A 117 3.69 -17.38 -5.10
C SER A 117 2.52 -17.54 -4.13
N LEU A 118 1.89 -16.43 -3.71
CA LEU A 118 0.70 -16.45 -2.86
C LEU A 118 -0.49 -17.13 -3.56
N HIS A 119 -0.75 -16.78 -4.82
CA HIS A 119 -1.80 -17.42 -5.63
C HIS A 119 -1.56 -18.93 -5.80
N SER A 120 -0.33 -19.37 -6.05
CA SER A 120 0.01 -20.80 -6.18
C SER A 120 -0.30 -21.60 -4.91
N ARG A 121 -0.23 -20.91 -3.75
CA ARG A 121 -0.56 -21.45 -2.43
C ARG A 121 -2.04 -21.29 -2.07
N LYS A 122 -2.87 -20.74 -2.97
CA LYS A 122 -4.28 -20.40 -2.73
C LYS A 122 -4.49 -19.42 -1.58
N VAL A 123 -3.52 -18.52 -1.37
CA VAL A 123 -3.65 -17.42 -0.42
C VAL A 123 -4.40 -16.28 -1.11
N ASP A 124 -5.39 -15.71 -0.45
CA ASP A 124 -6.12 -14.56 -0.95
C ASP A 124 -5.25 -13.30 -0.88
N VAL A 125 -5.24 -12.52 -1.97
CA VAL A 125 -4.46 -11.29 -2.05
C VAL A 125 -5.40 -10.11 -2.23
N TYR A 126 -5.24 -9.09 -1.39
CA TYR A 126 -6.04 -7.88 -1.37
C TYR A 126 -5.16 -6.65 -1.58
N LEU A 127 -5.71 -5.64 -2.27
CA LEU A 127 -5.12 -4.31 -2.36
C LEU A 127 -5.95 -3.34 -1.54
N VAL A 128 -5.34 -2.67 -0.57
CA VAL A 128 -6.02 -1.72 0.32
C VAL A 128 -5.28 -0.40 0.26
N SER A 129 -5.90 0.66 -0.25
CA SER A 129 -5.19 1.92 -0.54
C SER A 129 -6.05 3.16 -0.32
N GLY A 130 -5.39 4.24 0.09
CA GLY A 130 -5.94 5.60 0.09
C GLY A 130 -6.06 6.23 -1.31
N GLY A 131 -5.54 5.56 -2.36
CA GLY A 131 -5.68 5.94 -3.76
C GLY A 131 -7.07 5.63 -4.33
N PHE A 132 -7.18 5.56 -5.66
CA PHE A 132 -8.46 5.40 -6.36
C PHE A 132 -8.56 4.08 -7.09
N ARG A 133 -9.72 3.40 -6.98
CA ARG A 133 -10.00 2.13 -7.67
C ARG A 133 -9.69 2.20 -9.17
N PHE A 134 -10.06 3.31 -9.82
CA PHE A 134 -9.80 3.53 -11.26
C PHE A 134 -8.32 3.43 -11.64
N LEU A 135 -7.42 3.87 -10.76
CA LEU A 135 -5.97 3.82 -10.99
C LEU A 135 -5.35 2.50 -10.53
N ILE A 136 -5.98 1.81 -9.59
CA ILE A 136 -5.50 0.56 -9.00
C ILE A 136 -5.93 -0.66 -9.81
N TYR A 137 -7.06 -0.63 -10.50
CA TYR A 137 -7.52 -1.75 -11.33
C TYR A 137 -6.50 -2.24 -12.37
N PRO A 138 -5.79 -1.36 -13.11
CA PRO A 138 -4.71 -1.80 -13.98
C PRO A 138 -3.57 -2.53 -13.23
N VAL A 139 -3.28 -2.13 -12.00
CA VAL A 139 -2.28 -2.81 -11.14
C VAL A 139 -2.78 -4.20 -10.74
N ALA A 140 -4.04 -4.28 -10.31
CA ALA A 140 -4.69 -5.53 -9.94
C ALA A 140 -4.72 -6.52 -11.12
N ASP A 141 -5.07 -6.05 -12.32
CA ASP A 141 -5.10 -6.84 -13.55
C ASP A 141 -3.70 -7.41 -13.88
N LEU A 142 -2.65 -6.59 -13.74
CA LEU A 142 -1.26 -7.03 -13.97
C LEU A 142 -0.78 -8.09 -12.97
N LEU A 143 -1.39 -8.15 -11.79
CA LEU A 143 -1.07 -9.08 -10.71
C LEU A 143 -2.04 -10.28 -10.65
N GLY A 144 -3.10 -10.28 -11.47
CA GLY A 144 -4.14 -11.31 -11.44
C GLY A 144 -5.00 -11.26 -10.18
N ILE A 145 -5.21 -10.07 -9.60
CA ILE A 145 -6.04 -9.84 -8.42
C ILE A 145 -7.41 -9.37 -8.90
N ASN A 146 -8.49 -10.04 -8.49
CA ASN A 146 -9.85 -9.65 -8.83
C ASN A 146 -10.21 -8.28 -8.22
N HIS A 147 -11.03 -7.49 -8.93
CA HIS A 147 -11.40 -6.14 -8.50
C HIS A 147 -12.27 -6.09 -7.23
N ASP A 148 -12.94 -7.18 -6.87
CA ASP A 148 -13.67 -7.33 -5.60
C ASP A 148 -12.74 -7.43 -4.39
N ARG A 149 -11.43 -7.65 -4.62
CA ARG A 149 -10.37 -7.64 -3.60
C ARG A 149 -9.59 -6.32 -3.55
N VAL A 150 -10.10 -5.28 -4.22
CA VAL A 150 -9.52 -3.93 -4.21
C VAL A 150 -10.39 -3.01 -3.37
N PHE A 151 -9.85 -2.57 -2.23
CA PHE A 151 -10.47 -1.61 -1.33
C PHE A 151 -9.75 -0.28 -1.44
N ALA A 152 -10.38 0.68 -2.12
CA ALA A 152 -9.83 2.00 -2.34
C ALA A 152 -10.93 3.03 -2.58
N ASN A 153 -10.55 4.31 -2.60
CA ASN A 153 -11.50 5.40 -2.81
C ASN A 153 -12.13 5.32 -4.21
N ARG A 154 -13.40 5.74 -4.30
CA ARG A 154 -14.15 5.78 -5.54
C ARG A 154 -14.44 7.22 -5.94
N LEU A 155 -13.95 7.64 -7.10
CA LEU A 155 -14.30 8.94 -7.68
C LEU A 155 -15.74 8.92 -8.20
N LEU A 156 -16.44 10.04 -8.05
CA LEU A 156 -17.78 10.27 -8.55
C LEU A 156 -17.73 11.27 -9.69
N PHE A 157 -18.55 11.02 -10.71
CA PHE A 157 -18.65 11.87 -11.90
C PHE A 157 -20.10 12.26 -12.15
N ASP A 158 -20.31 13.44 -12.74
CA ASP A 158 -21.61 13.85 -13.25
C ASP A 158 -21.97 13.13 -14.57
N GLU A 159 -23.15 13.40 -15.12
CA GLU A 159 -23.62 12.81 -16.38
C GLU A 159 -22.72 13.14 -17.59
N ASN A 160 -21.91 14.20 -17.50
CA ASN A 160 -20.96 14.61 -18.54
C ASN A 160 -19.55 14.04 -18.30
N GLY A 161 -19.35 13.25 -17.25
CA GLY A 161 -18.04 12.70 -16.89
C GLY A 161 -17.11 13.68 -16.18
N ASN A 162 -17.61 14.83 -15.70
CA ASN A 162 -16.81 15.77 -14.92
C ASN A 162 -16.72 15.32 -13.46
N TYR A 163 -15.62 15.68 -12.80
CA TYR A 163 -15.44 15.41 -11.38
C TYR A 163 -16.59 15.99 -10.52
N ALA A 164 -17.26 15.12 -9.77
CA ALA A 164 -18.36 15.46 -8.87
C ALA A 164 -18.07 15.15 -7.39
N GLY A 165 -16.89 14.58 -7.09
CA GLY A 165 -16.50 14.22 -5.72
C GLY A 165 -15.85 12.85 -5.64
N PHE A 166 -15.84 12.29 -4.45
CA PHE A 166 -15.53 10.89 -4.18
C PHE A 166 -16.56 10.33 -3.21
N ASP A 167 -16.74 9.02 -3.18
CA ASP A 167 -17.68 8.35 -2.28
C ASP A 167 -17.18 8.45 -0.83
N PRO A 168 -17.87 9.19 0.06
CA PRO A 168 -17.42 9.37 1.43
C PRO A 168 -17.63 8.12 2.30
N ASN A 169 -18.38 7.12 1.81
CA ASN A 169 -18.65 5.88 2.55
C ASN A 169 -17.54 4.84 2.39
N GLU A 170 -16.59 5.06 1.49
CA GLU A 170 -15.41 4.21 1.36
C GLU A 170 -14.59 4.31 2.66
N MET A 171 -14.31 3.17 3.29
CA MET A 171 -13.58 3.15 4.57
C MET A 171 -12.17 3.73 4.44
N THR A 172 -11.55 3.60 3.26
CA THR A 172 -10.23 4.18 2.95
C THR A 172 -10.26 5.68 2.66
N SER A 173 -11.44 6.31 2.71
CA SER A 173 -11.61 7.76 2.62
C SER A 173 -11.49 8.44 3.98
N ASP A 174 -11.52 7.68 5.07
CA ASP A 174 -11.35 8.18 6.43
C ASP A 174 -10.07 7.62 7.05
N SER A 175 -9.46 8.41 7.93
CA SER A 175 -8.34 7.98 8.78
C SER A 175 -8.75 6.95 9.86
N GLY A 176 -10.02 6.57 9.90
CA GLY A 176 -10.66 5.95 11.05
C GLY A 176 -10.75 6.96 12.20
N THR A 177 -11.90 7.05 12.87
CA THR A 177 -11.86 7.44 14.28
C THR A 177 -11.00 6.40 15.00
N LYS A 178 -10.17 6.82 15.97
CA LYS A 178 -9.39 5.93 16.87
C LYS A 178 -10.21 4.83 17.59
N ASP A 179 -11.51 4.73 17.31
CA ASP A 179 -12.45 3.76 17.81
C ASP A 179 -12.88 2.83 16.65
N VAL A 180 -12.01 1.88 16.29
CA VAL A 180 -12.45 0.65 15.62
C VAL A 180 -12.65 -0.39 16.71
N SER A 181 -13.58 -0.09 17.63
CA SER A 181 -14.13 -1.09 18.52
C SER A 181 -15.04 -1.98 17.65
N LEU A 182 -14.48 -3.09 17.16
CA LEU A 182 -15.25 -4.18 16.58
C LEU A 182 -16.28 -4.62 17.63
N LYS A 183 -17.56 -4.44 17.32
CA LYS A 183 -18.67 -5.06 18.07
C LYS A 183 -18.98 -6.44 17.52
#